data_AF-A0A2J9DY91-F1
#
_entry.id   AF-A0A2J9DY91-F1
#
_cell.length_a   1.000
_cell.length_b   1.000
_cell.length_c   1.000
_cell.angle_alpha   90.00
_cell.angle_beta   90.00
_cell.angle_gamma   90.00
#
_symmetry.space_group_name_H-M   'P 1'
#
loop_
_entity.id
_entity.type
_entity.pdbx_description
1 polymer ?
#
loop_
_entity_poly.entity_id
_entity_poly.type
_entity_poly.pdbx_seq_one_letter_code
_entity_poly.pdbx_strand_id
1 'polypeptide(L)'
;MNNTGANSIVSGTGGYLFDGDTGQTQANFHSGLTLILLLVLLIPSVAQAKSQVLDQQQQQAQQCFADAQLAYDFMIKQQQLAQQQAEWAEQNIKVNINQAGEAELTLLKGIGSKKAQQIILYRDAFGPFATIDDLAKVKGIGAKTISNNSARLSIE
;
A
#
# COMPACT_ATOMS: atom_id res chain seq x y z
N MET A 1 17.11 23.26 45.95
CA MET A 1 18.32 23.52 46.76
C MET A 1 19.30 22.39 46.49
N ASN A 2 20.52 22.81 46.20
CA ASN A 2 21.64 22.05 45.68
C ASN A 2 22.14 21.02 46.70
N ASN A 3 22.56 19.83 46.27
CA ASN A 3 23.64 19.13 46.97
C ASN A 3 24.50 18.26 46.03
N THR A 4 25.72 18.75 45.89
CA THR A 4 26.95 18.18 45.37
C THR A 4 27.38 16.92 46.14
N GLY A 5 28.08 16.00 45.49
CA GLY A 5 28.76 14.93 46.23
C GLY A 5 29.49 13.93 45.34
N ALA A 6 30.68 14.30 44.89
CA ALA A 6 31.65 13.38 44.33
C ALA A 6 32.31 12.52 45.43
N ASN A 7 32.78 11.33 45.06
CA ASN A 7 34.18 10.89 45.20
C ASN A 7 34.45 9.52 45.87
N SER A 8 35.41 8.84 45.23
CA SER A 8 36.42 7.85 45.67
C SER A 8 36.04 6.43 46.14
N ILE A 9 36.37 5.47 45.27
CA ILE A 9 37.41 4.42 45.43
C ILE A 9 37.69 3.94 46.86
N VAL A 10 37.46 2.64 47.11
CA VAL A 10 38.28 1.83 48.02
C VAL A 10 38.47 0.42 47.45
N SER A 11 39.73 0.05 47.29
CA SER A 11 40.28 -1.27 46.97
C SER A 11 40.24 -2.20 48.20
N GLY A 12 40.04 -3.49 47.99
CA GLY A 12 40.26 -4.53 49.02
C GLY A 12 40.50 -5.90 48.38
N THR A 13 41.73 -6.23 47.99
CA THR A 13 42.64 -7.20 48.68
C THR A 13 41.99 -8.46 49.25
N GLY A 14 42.15 -9.56 48.49
CA GLY A 14 42.94 -10.73 48.89
C GLY A 14 42.39 -11.67 49.97
N GLY A 15 42.15 -12.92 49.57
CA GLY A 15 41.96 -14.04 50.50
C GLY A 15 42.05 -15.38 49.77
N TYR A 16 43.25 -15.92 49.64
CA TYR A 16 43.57 -17.27 49.16
C TYR A 16 43.39 -18.29 50.29
N LEU A 17 42.82 -19.47 50.00
CA LEU A 17 42.95 -20.65 50.85
C LEU A 17 43.22 -21.91 49.98
N PHE A 18 44.40 -22.47 50.22
CA PHE A 18 44.87 -23.88 50.25
C PHE A 18 43.89 -24.98 49.78
N ASP A 19 44.30 -26.10 49.16
CA ASP A 19 45.45 -26.97 49.46
C ASP A 19 45.81 -27.81 48.22
N GLY A 20 47.03 -28.35 48.19
CA GLY A 20 47.52 -29.20 47.11
C GLY A 20 47.03 -30.64 47.20
N ASP A 21 46.93 -31.29 46.04
CA ASP A 21 47.30 -32.70 45.87
C ASP A 21 47.60 -33.00 44.39
N THR A 22 48.77 -33.57 44.17
CA THR A 22 49.21 -34.22 42.95
C THR A 22 48.64 -35.63 42.89
N GLY A 23 47.58 -35.82 42.12
CA GLY A 23 46.97 -37.14 41.94
C GLY A 23 46.31 -37.29 40.58
N GLN A 24 47.02 -37.94 39.65
CA GLN A 24 46.52 -38.80 38.57
C GLN A 24 45.07 -38.58 38.10
N THR A 25 44.90 -38.05 36.89
CA THR A 25 43.91 -38.55 35.93
C THR A 25 44.19 -37.96 34.54
N GLN A 26 45.01 -38.66 33.75
CA GLN A 26 44.83 -38.58 32.30
C GLN A 26 43.59 -39.41 31.96
N ALA A 27 42.44 -38.75 31.90
CA ALA A 27 41.22 -39.30 31.35
C ALA A 27 40.61 -38.26 30.40
N ASN A 28 40.78 -38.52 29.11
CA ASN A 28 39.77 -38.30 28.07
C ASN A 28 39.17 -36.89 27.93
N PHE A 29 39.90 -35.98 27.28
CA PHE A 29 39.36 -34.70 26.79
C PHE A 29 39.46 -34.55 25.25
N HIS A 30 39.03 -35.58 24.49
CA HIS A 30 38.95 -35.46 23.02
C HIS A 30 37.54 -35.63 22.43
N SER A 31 36.57 -36.08 23.24
CA SER A 31 35.19 -36.30 22.80
C SER A 31 34.23 -35.12 23.05
N GLY A 32 34.60 -34.16 23.90
CA GLY A 32 33.80 -32.96 24.15
C GLY A 32 34.08 -31.80 23.18
N LEU A 33 35.36 -31.60 22.81
CA LEU A 33 35.77 -30.53 21.90
C LEU A 33 35.30 -30.77 20.46
N THR A 34 35.26 -32.03 20.02
CA THR A 34 34.82 -32.41 18.67
C THR A 34 33.31 -32.28 18.49
N LEU A 35 32.50 -32.54 19.52
CA LEU A 35 31.04 -32.38 19.46
C LEU A 35 30.62 -30.91 19.49
N ILE A 36 31.30 -30.07 20.27
CA ILE A 36 31.06 -28.62 20.32
C ILE A 36 31.49 -27.95 19.02
N LEU A 37 32.59 -28.39 18.39
CA LEU A 37 33.03 -27.88 17.08
C LEU A 37 32.05 -28.24 15.94
N LEU A 38 31.42 -29.42 16.00
CA LEU A 38 30.39 -29.84 15.03
C LEU A 38 29.05 -29.10 15.23
N LEU A 39 28.68 -28.76 16.47
CA LEU A 39 27.45 -28.00 16.75
C LEU A 39 27.53 -26.53 16.32
N VAL A 40 28.73 -25.93 16.29
CA VAL A 40 28.91 -24.52 15.87
C VAL A 40 28.88 -24.35 14.34
N LEU A 41 29.19 -25.39 13.55
CA LEU A 41 29.22 -25.33 12.08
C LEU A 41 27.88 -25.65 11.40
N LEU A 42 26.86 -26.14 12.13
CA LEU A 42 25.54 -26.43 11.56
C LEU A 42 24.51 -25.30 11.75
N ILE A 43 24.92 -24.18 12.34
CA ILE A 43 24.08 -22.98 12.39
C ILE A 43 24.39 -22.21 11.09
N PRO A 44 23.49 -22.15 10.09
CA PRO A 44 23.69 -21.23 9.00
C PRO A 44 23.78 -19.83 9.63
N SER A 45 24.96 -19.23 9.46
CA SER A 45 25.24 -17.87 9.87
C SER A 45 24.14 -16.96 9.32
N VAL A 46 23.27 -16.44 10.18
CA VAL A 46 22.33 -15.36 9.85
C VAL A 46 23.08 -14.01 9.74
N ALA A 47 24.35 -14.04 9.35
CA ALA A 47 25.14 -12.87 8.98
C ALA A 47 24.87 -12.41 7.54
N GLN A 48 23.72 -12.74 6.97
CA GLN A 48 23.10 -11.93 5.92
C GLN A 48 21.69 -11.51 6.34
N ALA A 49 21.63 -10.55 7.26
CA ALA A 49 20.39 -9.81 7.50
C ALA A 49 20.69 -8.35 7.84
N LYS A 50 21.52 -7.67 7.03
CA LYS A 50 21.53 -6.20 6.97
C LYS A 50 22.12 -5.55 5.69
N SER A 51 22.36 -6.30 4.62
CA SER A 51 22.75 -5.74 3.32
C SER A 51 22.04 -6.39 2.13
N GLN A 52 21.16 -7.38 2.35
CA GLN A 52 20.45 -8.09 1.28
C GLN A 52 19.27 -7.32 0.65
N VAL A 53 19.07 -6.05 1.00
CA VAL A 53 18.02 -5.23 0.37
C VAL A 53 18.62 -4.21 -0.61
N LEU A 54 19.91 -3.87 -0.53
CA LEU A 54 20.52 -2.93 -1.47
C LEU A 54 21.00 -3.62 -2.77
N ASP A 55 21.49 -4.86 -2.69
CA ASP A 55 21.94 -5.61 -3.88
C ASP A 55 20.79 -6.26 -4.66
N GLN A 56 19.67 -6.60 -4.00
CA GLN A 56 18.52 -7.25 -4.65
C GLN A 56 17.68 -6.27 -5.49
N GLN A 57 17.69 -4.97 -5.16
CA GLN A 57 17.16 -3.93 -6.05
C GLN A 57 18.03 -3.71 -7.29
N GLN A 58 19.33 -3.99 -7.21
CA GLN A 58 20.25 -3.76 -8.32
C GLN A 58 20.23 -4.88 -9.37
N GLN A 59 19.84 -6.11 -8.99
CA GLN A 59 19.60 -7.20 -9.94
C GLN A 59 18.25 -7.09 -10.67
N GLN A 60 17.25 -6.42 -10.07
CA GLN A 60 16.02 -6.05 -10.79
C GLN A 60 16.23 -4.87 -11.75
N ALA A 61 17.26 -4.05 -11.53
CA ALA A 61 17.67 -2.99 -12.45
C ALA A 61 18.42 -3.52 -13.71
N GLN A 62 18.68 -4.83 -13.79
CA GLN A 62 19.34 -5.48 -14.93
C GLN A 62 18.38 -6.14 -15.94
N GLN A 63 17.08 -5.86 -15.87
CA GLN A 63 16.38 -5.66 -17.14
C GLN A 63 16.61 -4.22 -17.60
N CYS A 64 17.88 -3.84 -17.74
CA CYS A 64 18.23 -2.85 -18.75
C CYS A 64 17.69 -3.45 -20.04
N PHE A 65 16.66 -2.84 -20.62
CA PHE A 65 16.20 -3.23 -21.93
C PHE A 65 17.43 -3.24 -22.82
N ALA A 66 17.81 -4.42 -23.35
CA ALA A 66 18.97 -4.56 -24.24
C ALA A 66 18.84 -3.64 -25.47
N ASP A 67 17.63 -3.13 -25.70
CA ASP A 67 17.24 -2.16 -26.70
C ASP A 67 16.46 -1.02 -26.04
N ALA A 68 16.94 0.22 -26.18
CA ALA A 68 16.26 1.42 -25.71
C ALA A 68 14.84 1.56 -26.32
N GLN A 69 14.62 1.00 -27.51
CA GLN A 69 13.34 0.97 -28.19
C GLN A 69 12.32 0.09 -27.45
N LEU A 70 12.75 -1.05 -26.90
CA LEU A 70 11.87 -1.92 -26.12
C LEU A 70 11.44 -1.26 -24.80
N ALA A 71 12.31 -0.46 -24.19
CA ALA A 71 11.97 0.34 -23.01
C ALA A 71 10.88 1.37 -23.32
N TYR A 72 11.05 2.06 -24.45
CA TYR A 72 10.11 3.07 -24.92
C TYR A 72 8.75 2.47 -25.25
N ASP A 73 8.72 1.36 -26.00
CA ASP A 73 7.47 0.66 -26.36
C ASP A 73 6.72 0.18 -25.12
N PHE A 74 7.43 -0.31 -24.10
CA PHE A 74 6.83 -0.70 -22.82
C PHE A 74 6.20 0.48 -22.09
N MET A 75 6.87 1.64 -22.04
CA MET A 75 6.34 2.85 -21.43
C MET A 75 5.10 3.37 -22.16
N ILE A 76 5.13 3.41 -23.50
CA ILE A 76 3.99 3.82 -24.31
C ILE A 76 2.81 2.87 -24.12
N LYS A 77 3.08 1.56 -24.07
CA LYS A 77 2.03 0.56 -23.81
C LYS A 77 1.38 0.77 -22.44
N GLN A 78 2.16 1.04 -21.40
CA GLN A 78 1.59 1.35 -20.08
C GLN A 78 0.71 2.61 -20.11
N GLN A 79 1.18 3.67 -20.79
CA GLN A 79 0.40 4.90 -20.93
C GLN A 79 -0.91 4.65 -21.70
N GLN A 80 -0.87 3.90 -22.79
CA GLN A 80 -2.06 3.53 -23.58
C GLN A 80 -3.07 2.72 -22.76
N LEU A 81 -2.61 1.76 -21.97
CA LEU A 81 -3.48 0.98 -21.09
C LEU A 81 -4.15 1.87 -20.03
N ALA A 82 -3.41 2.82 -19.45
CA ALA A 82 -3.96 3.77 -18.51
C ALA A 82 -5.01 4.70 -19.16
N GLN A 83 -4.75 5.17 -20.38
CA GLN A 83 -5.71 5.95 -21.16
C GLN A 83 -6.98 5.14 -21.45
N GLN A 84 -6.83 3.91 -21.91
CA GLN A 84 -7.96 3.02 -22.21
C GLN A 84 -8.80 2.71 -20.96
N GLN A 85 -8.15 2.50 -19.81
CA GLN A 85 -8.86 2.30 -18.55
C GLN A 85 -9.62 3.56 -18.11
N ALA A 86 -9.03 4.75 -18.29
CA ALA A 86 -9.69 6.03 -17.99
C ALA A 86 -10.90 6.28 -18.91
N GLU A 87 -10.77 6.00 -20.21
CA GLU A 87 -11.87 6.08 -21.18
C GLU A 87 -13.01 5.11 -20.81
N TRP A 88 -12.69 3.87 -20.46
CA TRP A 88 -13.68 2.89 -20.02
C TRP A 88 -14.38 3.34 -18.74
N ALA A 89 -13.63 3.88 -17.78
CA ALA A 89 -14.19 4.43 -16.55
C ALA A 89 -15.13 5.61 -16.84
N GLU A 90 -14.72 6.57 -17.68
CA GLU A 90 -15.52 7.75 -18.05
C GLU A 90 -16.84 7.37 -18.73
N GLN A 91 -16.80 6.38 -19.64
CA GLN A 91 -17.99 5.89 -20.33
C GLN A 91 -18.94 5.13 -19.41
N ASN A 92 -18.43 4.47 -18.37
CA ASN A 92 -19.21 3.63 -17.45
C ASN A 92 -19.51 4.28 -16.09
N ILE A 93 -19.26 5.59 -15.92
CA ILE A 93 -19.69 6.32 -14.72
C ILE A 93 -21.22 6.25 -14.64
N LYS A 94 -21.72 5.58 -13.60
CA LYS A 94 -23.14 5.61 -13.22
C LYS A 94 -23.37 6.73 -12.21
N VAL A 95 -24.41 7.50 -12.46
CA VAL A 95 -24.85 8.62 -11.62
C VAL A 95 -26.21 8.26 -11.04
N ASN A 96 -26.27 8.17 -9.71
CA ASN A 96 -27.51 7.93 -8.99
C ASN A 96 -28.32 9.24 -8.92
N ILE A 97 -29.48 9.31 -9.58
CA ILE A 97 -30.23 10.56 -9.68
C ILE A 97 -30.88 11.02 -8.37
N ASN A 98 -31.08 10.10 -7.42
CA ASN A 98 -31.68 10.40 -6.12
C ASN A 98 -30.66 10.95 -5.12
N GLN A 99 -29.38 10.67 -5.33
CA GLN A 99 -28.31 11.03 -4.39
C GLN A 99 -27.30 12.03 -4.98
N ALA A 100 -27.13 12.03 -6.30
CA ALA A 100 -26.08 12.80 -6.96
C ALA A 100 -26.18 14.30 -6.67
N GLY A 101 -25.03 14.92 -6.44
CA GLY A 101 -24.88 16.37 -6.31
C GLY A 101 -24.92 17.07 -7.66
N GLU A 102 -24.88 18.41 -7.65
CA GLU A 102 -24.90 19.20 -8.89
C GLU A 102 -23.74 18.83 -9.82
N ALA A 103 -22.52 18.74 -9.28
CA ALA A 103 -21.32 18.40 -10.06
C ALA A 103 -21.45 17.05 -10.78
N GLU A 104 -21.95 16.02 -10.10
CA GLU A 104 -22.12 14.68 -10.67
C GLU A 104 -23.22 14.66 -11.73
N LEU A 105 -24.33 15.37 -11.49
CA LEU A 105 -25.40 15.51 -12.48
C LEU A 105 -24.92 16.26 -13.73
N THR A 106 -24.00 17.22 -13.60
CA THR A 106 -23.43 17.92 -14.76
C THR A 106 -22.49 17.06 -15.61
N LEU A 107 -22.04 15.89 -15.11
CA LEU A 107 -21.29 14.93 -15.93
C LEU A 107 -22.18 14.27 -17.00
N LEU A 108 -23.50 14.37 -16.88
CA LEU A 108 -24.46 13.78 -17.82
C LEU A 108 -24.56 14.63 -19.10
N LYS A 109 -24.59 13.97 -20.25
CA LYS A 109 -24.60 14.62 -21.56
C LYS A 109 -25.87 15.46 -21.72
N GLY A 110 -25.71 16.78 -21.88
CA GLY A 110 -26.83 17.71 -22.05
C GLY A 110 -27.52 18.14 -20.76
N ILE A 111 -26.93 17.84 -19.60
CA ILE A 111 -27.31 18.36 -18.28
C ILE A 111 -26.22 19.35 -17.84
N GLY A 112 -26.56 20.63 -17.78
CA GLY A 112 -25.71 21.67 -17.18
C GLY A 112 -26.25 22.11 -15.82
N SER A 113 -25.54 23.01 -15.13
CA SER A 113 -25.90 23.50 -13.77
C SER A 113 -27.38 23.78 -13.60
N LYS A 114 -27.99 24.54 -14.52
CA LYS A 114 -29.43 24.87 -14.43
C LYS A 114 -30.32 23.63 -14.39
N LYS A 115 -30.05 22.61 -15.21
CA LYS A 115 -30.87 21.38 -15.23
C LYS A 115 -30.57 20.50 -14.03
N ALA A 116 -29.31 20.39 -13.63
CA ALA A 116 -28.90 19.67 -12.44
C ALA A 116 -29.60 20.22 -11.18
N GLN A 117 -29.63 21.55 -11.02
CA GLN A 117 -30.36 22.20 -9.94
C GLN A 117 -31.86 21.90 -9.99
N GLN A 118 -32.48 21.86 -11.17
CA GLN A 118 -33.90 21.51 -11.29
C GLN A 118 -34.19 20.05 -10.90
N ILE A 119 -33.26 19.11 -11.14
CA ILE A 119 -33.39 17.71 -10.67
C ILE A 119 -33.38 17.67 -9.14
N ILE A 120 -32.43 18.38 -8.52
CA ILE A 120 -32.30 18.45 -7.06
C ILE A 120 -33.56 19.07 -6.46
N LEU A 121 -33.97 20.24 -6.95
CA LEU A 121 -35.20 20.91 -6.51
C LEU A 121 -36.44 20.02 -6.68
N TYR A 122 -36.52 19.26 -7.75
CA TYR A 122 -37.64 18.35 -7.97
C TYR A 122 -37.68 17.25 -6.91
N ARG A 123 -36.56 16.57 -6.63
CA ARG A 123 -36.55 15.50 -5.62
C ARG A 123 -36.74 16.04 -4.20
N ASP A 124 -36.31 17.26 -3.93
CA ASP A 124 -36.51 17.92 -2.64
C ASP A 124 -37.99 18.31 -2.43
N ALA A 125 -38.69 18.70 -3.51
CA ALA A 125 -40.09 19.13 -3.44
C ALA A 125 -41.11 17.99 -3.57
N PHE A 126 -40.84 17.00 -4.41
CA PHE A 126 -41.78 15.93 -4.76
C PHE A 126 -41.35 14.54 -4.25
N GLY A 127 -40.15 14.43 -3.68
CA GLY A 127 -39.56 13.16 -3.25
C GLY A 127 -38.70 12.49 -4.34
N PRO A 128 -38.06 11.34 -4.01
CA PRO A 128 -37.14 10.67 -4.92
C PRO A 128 -37.84 10.18 -6.20
N PHE A 129 -37.06 10.08 -7.28
CA PHE A 129 -37.51 9.50 -8.54
C PHE A 129 -37.65 7.98 -8.38
N ALA A 130 -38.78 7.42 -8.81
CA ALA A 130 -39.03 5.98 -8.78
C ALA A 130 -38.42 5.29 -10.01
N THR A 131 -38.43 5.98 -11.15
CA THR A 131 -37.92 5.47 -12.42
C THR A 131 -37.06 6.51 -13.12
N ILE A 132 -36.19 6.06 -14.03
CA ILE A 132 -35.38 6.97 -14.85
C ILE A 132 -36.26 7.88 -15.74
N ASP A 133 -37.40 7.37 -16.19
CA ASP A 133 -38.34 8.12 -17.04
C ASP A 133 -39.00 9.30 -16.30
N ASP A 134 -39.08 9.24 -14.97
CA ASP A 134 -39.62 10.33 -14.15
C ASP A 134 -38.79 11.62 -14.26
N LEU A 135 -37.55 11.55 -14.73
CA LEU A 135 -36.74 12.73 -15.07
C LEU A 135 -37.41 13.63 -16.11
N ALA A 136 -38.31 13.10 -16.95
CA ALA A 136 -39.06 13.88 -17.93
C ALA A 136 -40.04 14.88 -17.28
N LYS A 137 -40.34 14.73 -15.98
CA LYS A 137 -41.16 15.68 -15.20
C LYS A 137 -40.39 16.96 -14.87
N VAL A 138 -39.07 16.94 -14.97
CA VAL A 138 -38.19 18.10 -14.70
C VAL A 138 -38.13 19.00 -15.93
N LYS A 139 -38.39 20.30 -15.73
CA LYS A 139 -38.39 21.29 -16.82
C LYS A 139 -37.03 21.34 -17.54
N GLY A 140 -37.04 21.08 -18.85
CA GLY A 140 -35.84 21.12 -19.70
C GLY A 140 -35.08 19.79 -19.81
N ILE A 141 -35.59 18.71 -19.21
CA ILE A 141 -35.15 17.35 -19.45
C ILE A 141 -36.22 16.65 -20.29
N GLY A 142 -35.84 16.25 -21.49
CA GLY A 142 -36.72 15.51 -22.40
C GLY A 142 -36.21 14.10 -22.67
N ALA A 143 -37.02 13.30 -23.36
CA ALA A 143 -36.70 11.92 -23.73
C ALA A 143 -35.32 11.76 -24.41
N LYS A 144 -34.90 12.75 -25.21
CA LYS A 144 -33.57 12.75 -25.84
C LYS A 144 -32.43 12.79 -24.81
N THR A 145 -32.55 13.62 -23.78
CA THR A 145 -31.54 13.71 -22.71
C THR A 145 -31.50 12.42 -21.91
N ILE A 146 -32.66 11.84 -21.61
CA ILE A 146 -32.77 10.58 -20.88
C ILE A 146 -32.14 9.45 -21.70
N SER A 147 -32.52 9.29 -22.96
CA SER A 147 -31.98 8.26 -23.86
C SER A 147 -30.46 8.35 -23.97
N ASN A 148 -29.91 9.54 -24.17
CA ASN A 148 -28.46 9.78 -24.27
C ASN A 148 -27.68 9.41 -23.00
N ASN A 149 -28.36 9.33 -21.85
CA ASN A 149 -27.73 9.06 -20.55
C ASN A 149 -28.23 7.75 -19.93
N SER A 150 -29.14 7.00 -20.57
CA SER A 150 -29.76 5.80 -20.02
C SER A 150 -28.77 4.78 -19.44
N ALA A 151 -27.64 4.55 -20.12
CA ALA A 151 -26.57 3.67 -19.64
C ALA A 151 -25.81 4.16 -18.40
N ARG A 152 -25.89 5.47 -18.12
CA ARG A 152 -25.17 6.19 -17.05
C ARG A 152 -26.08 6.60 -15.90
N LEU A 153 -27.38 6.33 -15.99
CA LEU A 153 -28.35 6.68 -14.95
C LEU A 153 -28.64 5.46 -14.08
N SER A 154 -28.70 5.66 -12.76
CA SER A 154 -29.14 4.65 -11.81
C SER A 154 -30.15 5.20 -10.82
N ILE A 155 -30.98 4.29 -10.31
CA ILE A 155 -31.88 4.46 -9.17
C ILE A 155 -31.37 3.48 -8.12
N GLU A 156 -30.99 3.96 -6.94
CA GLU A 156 -30.76 3.12 -5.74
C GLU A 156 -31.56 3.68 -4.57
#